data_AF-A0A9P4LNQ5-F1
#
_entry.id   AF-A0A9P4LNQ5-F1
#
_cell.length_a   1.000
_cell.length_b   1.000
_cell.length_c   1.000
_cell.angle_alpha   90.00
_cell.angle_beta   90.00
_cell.angle_gamma   90.00
#
_symmetry.space_group_name_H-M   'P 1'
#
loop_
_entity.id
_entity.type
_entity.pdbx_description
1 polymer ?
#
loop_
_entity_poly.entity_id
_entity_poly.type
_entity_poly.pdbx_seq_one_letter_code
_entity_poly.pdbx_strand_id
1 'polypeptide(L)'
;MGFDPEQVYNDFFPTNFPFLCSPTRSAVFGHSGTAADRLWRLWRFEFVIRPGEDSAVMSSGDEMRELVFPYITHPASRHSMVAEVQFLQDCIEVLRWRPFRFSARSCNRWAKDRVILCADAAHVFPPLGGLGIGSGFQDASILAWRLAMMAKIDAEHQMNDHKVLEGWHTERRSHLNRALGSTVENGN
;
A
#
# COMPACT_ATOMS: atom_id res chain seq x y z
N MET A 1 -0.37 -22.05 30.30
CA MET A 1 -1.10 -20.91 30.89
C MET A 1 -2.60 -20.90 30.58
N GLY A 2 -3.16 -21.92 29.89
CA GLY A 2 -4.62 -22.05 29.74
C GLY A 2 -5.29 -21.05 28.78
N PHE A 3 -4.51 -20.16 28.16
CA PHE A 3 -5.03 -19.26 27.14
C PHE A 3 -5.27 -20.00 25.82
N ASP A 4 -6.43 -19.75 25.22
CA ASP A 4 -6.71 -20.06 23.82
C ASP A 4 -5.80 -19.20 22.92
N PRO A 5 -5.17 -19.76 21.86
CA PRO A 5 -4.46 -18.97 20.85
C PRO A 5 -5.18 -17.70 20.37
N GLU A 6 -6.52 -17.72 20.30
CA GLU A 6 -7.31 -16.54 19.96
C GLU A 6 -7.28 -15.45 21.04
N GLN A 7 -7.32 -15.85 22.31
CA GLN A 7 -7.25 -14.95 23.44
C GLN A 7 -5.84 -14.33 23.57
N VAL A 8 -4.79 -15.13 23.38
CA VAL A 8 -3.41 -14.63 23.32
C VAL A 8 -3.26 -13.60 22.19
N TYR A 9 -3.84 -13.85 21.02
CA TYR A 9 -3.75 -12.87 19.95
C TYR A 9 -4.49 -11.57 20.33
N ASN A 10 -5.73 -11.63 20.81
CA ASN A 10 -6.54 -10.44 21.10
C ASN A 10 -5.96 -9.55 22.21
N ASP A 11 -5.39 -10.16 23.26
CA ASP A 11 -4.85 -9.42 24.40
C ASP A 11 -3.54 -8.70 24.06
N PHE A 12 -2.73 -9.27 23.16
CA PHE A 12 -1.43 -8.72 22.77
C PHE A 12 -1.49 -7.88 21.47
N PHE A 13 -2.44 -8.16 20.60
CA PHE A 13 -2.68 -7.43 19.36
C PHE A 13 -4.12 -6.91 19.29
N PRO A 14 -4.40 -5.79 19.99
CA PRO A 14 -5.75 -5.24 20.05
C PRO A 14 -6.24 -4.87 18.65
N THR A 15 -7.56 -4.97 18.46
CA THR A 15 -8.26 -4.68 17.20
C THR A 15 -8.09 -3.24 16.70
N ASN A 16 -7.56 -2.33 17.53
CA ASN A 16 -7.32 -0.94 17.17
C ASN A 16 -5.89 -0.78 16.65
N PHE A 17 -5.76 -0.30 15.41
CA PHE A 17 -4.52 -0.08 14.67
C PHE A 17 -3.47 0.70 15.48
N PRO A 18 -2.46 0.04 16.09
CA PRO A 18 -1.38 0.73 16.75
C PRO A 18 -0.24 0.92 15.74
N PHE A 19 0.15 2.16 15.47
CA PHE A 19 1.42 2.41 14.77
C PHE A 19 2.57 1.95 15.69
N LEU A 20 3.12 0.78 15.41
CA LEU A 20 4.31 0.26 16.08
C LEU A 20 5.53 0.81 15.33
N CYS A 21 6.17 1.82 15.92
CA CYS A 21 7.42 2.36 15.40
C CYS A 21 8.59 1.76 16.18
N SER A 22 9.44 0.99 15.49
CA SER A 22 10.79 0.72 16.00
C SER A 22 11.64 1.99 15.87
N PRO A 23 12.44 2.36 16.89
CA PRO A 23 13.37 3.46 16.77
C PRO A 23 14.56 3.16 15.84
N THR A 24 14.80 1.88 15.52
CA THR A 24 15.98 1.45 14.73
C THR A 24 15.72 1.43 13.22
N ARG A 25 14.46 1.27 12.80
CA ARG A 25 14.07 1.25 11.39
C ARG A 25 12.62 1.73 11.24
N SER A 26 12.36 2.49 10.20
CA SER A 26 11.00 2.84 9.82
C SER A 26 10.42 1.71 8.96
N ALA A 27 9.16 1.35 9.23
CA ALA A 27 8.42 0.38 8.44
C ALA A 27 6.99 0.87 8.22
N VAL A 28 6.41 0.53 7.07
CA VAL A 28 4.96 0.58 6.89
C VAL A 28 4.41 -0.77 7.33
N PHE A 29 3.51 -0.73 8.30
CA PHE A 29 2.87 -1.91 8.85
C PHE A 29 1.36 -1.80 8.65
N GLY A 30 0.70 -2.92 8.36
CA GLY A 30 -0.76 -2.99 8.37
C GLY A 30 -1.29 -4.40 8.59
N HIS A 31 -2.49 -4.47 9.14
CA HIS A 31 -3.27 -5.71 9.17
C HIS A 31 -4.21 -5.77 7.96
N SER A 32 -4.50 -6.96 7.47
CA SER A 32 -5.51 -7.18 6.42
C SER A 32 -6.58 -8.17 6.90
N GLY A 33 -7.69 -8.27 6.18
CA GLY A 33 -8.72 -9.26 6.45
C GLY A 33 -9.82 -8.86 7.43
N THR A 34 -10.86 -9.70 7.48
CA THR A 34 -12.02 -9.54 8.37
C THR A 34 -12.05 -10.63 9.44
N ALA A 35 -12.81 -10.42 10.51
CA ALA A 35 -13.09 -11.44 11.52
C ALA A 35 -13.71 -12.71 10.90
N ALA A 36 -14.57 -12.54 9.89
CA ALA A 36 -15.29 -13.63 9.23
C ALA A 36 -14.35 -14.62 8.50
N ASP A 37 -13.28 -14.12 7.90
CA ASP A 37 -12.35 -14.96 7.13
C ASP A 37 -11.13 -15.43 7.93
N ARG A 38 -11.06 -15.10 9.24
CA ARG A 38 -9.86 -15.26 10.10
C ARG A 38 -8.59 -14.58 9.57
N LEU A 39 -8.71 -13.82 8.48
CA LEU A 39 -7.61 -13.11 7.84
C LEU A 39 -7.14 -11.91 8.66
N TRP A 40 -7.91 -11.45 9.66
CA TRP A 40 -7.53 -10.39 10.60
C TRP A 40 -6.22 -10.66 11.37
N ARG A 41 -5.68 -11.89 11.28
CA ARG A 41 -4.36 -12.29 11.78
C ARG A 41 -3.24 -12.14 10.75
N LEU A 42 -3.49 -11.51 9.61
CA LEU A 42 -2.48 -11.26 8.58
C LEU A 42 -1.79 -9.92 8.80
N TRP A 43 -0.46 -9.99 8.90
CA TRP A 43 0.42 -8.86 9.10
C TRP A 43 1.22 -8.61 7.83
N ARG A 44 1.24 -7.36 7.38
CA ARG A 44 2.10 -6.93 6.28
C ARG A 44 3.08 -5.91 6.83
N PHE A 45 4.36 -6.20 6.63
CA PHE A 45 5.45 -5.27 6.90
C PHE A 45 6.13 -4.90 5.59
N GLU A 46 6.42 -3.62 5.43
CA GLU A 46 7.20 -3.09 4.31
C GLU A 46 8.37 -2.29 4.86
N PHE A 47 9.56 -2.66 4.41
CA PHE A 47 10.81 -2.02 4.81
C PHE A 47 11.47 -1.41 3.58
N VAL A 48 11.97 -0.18 3.72
CA VAL A 48 12.84 0.42 2.71
C VAL A 48 14.22 -0.22 2.83
N ILE A 49 14.71 -0.82 1.74
CA ILE A 49 16.10 -1.29 1.63
C ILE A 49 17.01 -0.06 1.57
N ARG A 50 17.92 0.08 2.54
CA ARG A 50 18.82 1.22 2.68
C ARG A 50 19.97 1.13 1.65
N PRO A 51 20.58 2.26 1.27
CA PRO A 51 21.78 2.24 0.45
C PRO A 51 22.87 1.35 1.08
N GLY A 52 23.41 0.40 0.32
CA GLY A 52 24.44 -0.54 0.76
C GLY A 52 23.92 -1.88 1.29
N GLU A 53 22.61 -2.04 1.49
CA GLU A 53 22.02 -3.34 1.82
C GLU A 53 21.77 -4.18 0.55
N ASP A 54 22.00 -5.50 0.65
CA ASP A 54 21.72 -6.43 -0.44
C ASP A 54 20.27 -6.95 -0.35
N SER A 55 19.50 -6.76 -1.42
CA SER A 55 18.09 -7.14 -1.45
C SER A 55 17.83 -8.65 -1.37
N ALA A 56 18.74 -9.49 -1.85
CA ALA A 56 18.63 -10.94 -1.75
C ALA A 56 18.93 -11.41 -0.32
N VAL A 57 19.94 -10.82 0.34
CA VAL A 57 20.24 -11.08 1.75
C VAL A 57 19.07 -10.65 2.64
N MET A 58 18.55 -9.45 2.42
CA MET A 58 17.36 -8.96 3.14
C MET A 58 16.12 -9.82 2.92
N SER A 59 16.07 -10.58 1.84
CA SER A 59 14.99 -11.52 1.53
C SER A 59 15.20 -12.91 2.15
N SER A 60 16.21 -13.08 3.01
CA SER A 60 16.44 -14.30 3.79
C SER A 60 15.54 -14.36 5.03
N GLY A 61 15.38 -15.57 5.57
CA GLY A 61 14.62 -15.79 6.81
C GLY A 61 15.29 -15.19 8.05
N ASP A 62 16.62 -15.12 8.07
CA ASP A 62 17.37 -14.57 9.21
C ASP A 62 17.22 -13.05 9.28
N GLU A 63 17.36 -12.35 8.15
CA GLU A 63 17.11 -10.90 8.09
C GLU A 63 15.64 -10.56 8.39
N MET A 64 14.69 -11.38 7.92
CA MET A 64 13.28 -11.20 8.27
C MET A 64 13.09 -11.18 9.79
N ARG A 65 13.75 -12.07 10.53
CA ARG A 65 13.66 -12.10 11.99
C ARG A 65 14.16 -10.79 12.60
N GLU A 66 15.36 -10.37 12.25
CA GLU A 66 15.95 -9.14 12.80
C GLU A 66 15.11 -7.89 12.50
N LEU A 67 14.42 -7.87 11.36
CA LEU A 67 13.58 -6.75 10.95
C LEU A 67 12.19 -6.78 11.58
N VAL A 68 11.55 -7.94 11.72
CA VAL A 68 10.14 -8.04 12.16
C VAL A 68 10.03 -8.15 13.68
N PHE A 69 10.90 -8.93 14.33
CA PHE A 69 10.78 -9.23 15.76
C PHE A 69 10.79 -7.99 16.66
N PRO A 70 11.55 -6.91 16.39
CA PRO A 70 11.46 -5.68 17.17
C PRO A 70 10.07 -5.01 17.16
N TYR A 71 9.25 -5.25 16.13
CA TYR A 71 7.90 -4.67 16.04
C TYR A 71 6.85 -5.52 16.76
N ILE A 72 7.07 -6.83 16.86
CA ILE A 72 6.13 -7.77 17.50
C ILE A 72 6.59 -8.23 18.89
N THR A 73 7.72 -7.70 19.38
CA THR A 73 8.18 -7.90 20.76
C THR A 73 7.58 -6.81 21.64
N HIS A 74 6.84 -7.22 22.66
CA HIS A 74 6.20 -6.32 23.60
C HIS A 74 7.16 -6.05 24.78
N PRO A 75 7.59 -4.80 24.96
CA PRO A 75 8.46 -4.47 26.09
C PRO A 75 7.68 -4.60 27.39
N ALA A 76 8.35 -5.08 28.43
CA ALA A 76 7.77 -5.32 29.76
C ALA A 76 7.02 -4.09 30.32
N SER A 77 7.52 -2.90 29.99
CA SER A 77 7.01 -1.59 30.42
C SER A 77 5.62 -1.24 29.90
N ARG A 78 5.17 -1.82 28.76
CA ARG A 78 3.91 -1.42 28.12
C ARG A 78 2.66 -2.01 28.79
N HIS A 79 2.81 -3.04 29.61
CA HIS A 79 1.70 -3.80 30.22
C HIS A 79 1.97 -4.27 31.65
N SER A 80 2.85 -3.59 32.39
CA SER A 80 3.24 -3.99 33.77
C SER A 80 3.72 -5.45 33.84
N MET A 81 4.39 -5.93 32.79
CA MET A 81 4.87 -7.30 32.70
C MET A 81 6.23 -7.42 33.38
N VAL A 82 6.56 -8.64 33.82
CA VAL A 82 7.82 -8.94 34.53
C VAL A 82 9.00 -9.12 33.56
N ALA A 83 8.71 -9.37 32.28
CA ALA A 83 9.66 -9.60 31.21
C ALA A 83 9.06 -9.21 29.85
N GLU A 84 9.94 -9.00 28.87
CA GLU A 84 9.53 -8.81 27.47
C GLU A 84 8.85 -10.06 26.95
N VAL A 85 7.82 -9.86 26.11
CA VAL A 85 7.10 -10.97 25.48
C VAL A 85 7.33 -10.95 23.99
N GLN A 86 7.81 -12.08 23.48
CA GLN A 86 8.09 -12.30 22.07
C GLN A 86 7.34 -13.55 21.62
N PHE A 87 6.78 -13.50 20.42
CA PHE A 87 6.15 -14.67 19.81
C PHE A 87 7.19 -15.75 19.51
N LEU A 88 6.80 -17.01 19.74
CA LEU A 88 7.60 -18.14 19.30
C LEU A 88 7.56 -18.21 17.77
N GLN A 89 8.72 -18.51 17.16
CA GLN A 89 8.85 -18.49 15.70
C GLN A 89 7.95 -19.51 15.01
N ASP A 90 7.71 -20.66 15.64
CA ASP A 90 6.84 -21.72 15.15
C ASP A 90 5.35 -21.32 15.11
N CYS A 91 5.00 -20.19 15.73
CA CYS A 91 3.67 -19.60 15.70
C CYS A 91 3.51 -18.57 14.55
N ILE A 92 4.55 -18.32 13.75
CA ILE A 92 4.54 -17.34 12.66
C ILE A 92 4.62 -18.07 11.31
N GLU A 93 3.56 -17.98 10.52
CA GLU A 93 3.55 -18.44 9.13
C GLU A 93 3.91 -17.29 8.17
N VAL A 94 5.03 -17.44 7.45
CA VAL A 94 5.46 -16.45 6.46
C VAL A 94 4.84 -16.76 5.10
N LEU A 95 3.77 -16.04 4.76
CA LEU A 95 3.11 -16.22 3.45
C LEU A 95 3.93 -15.65 2.28
N ARG A 96 4.60 -14.51 2.49
CA ARG A 96 5.42 -13.85 1.47
C ARG A 96 6.48 -12.96 2.10
N TRP A 97 7.72 -13.14 1.64
CA TRP A 97 8.86 -12.28 1.97
C TRP A 97 9.72 -12.14 0.71
N ARG A 98 9.68 -10.96 0.08
CA ARG A 98 10.35 -10.72 -1.21
C ARG A 98 10.72 -9.24 -1.34
N PRO A 99 11.82 -8.92 -2.04
CA PRO A 99 12.12 -7.55 -2.37
C PRO A 99 11.17 -7.10 -3.49
N PHE A 100 10.64 -5.89 -3.37
CA PHE A 100 9.84 -5.28 -4.43
C PHE A 100 10.39 -3.91 -4.76
N ARG A 101 10.56 -3.63 -6.05
CA ARG A 101 11.05 -2.34 -6.53
C ARG A 101 9.89 -1.47 -6.94
N PHE A 102 9.70 -0.38 -6.22
CA PHE A 102 8.76 0.65 -6.63
C PHE A 102 9.38 1.54 -7.69
N SER A 103 8.54 1.97 -8.63
CA SER A 103 8.90 2.95 -9.65
C SER A 103 7.77 3.95 -9.76
N ALA A 104 8.12 5.23 -9.84
CA ALA A 104 7.20 6.27 -10.28
C ALA A 104 7.27 6.33 -11.82
N ARG A 105 6.19 5.95 -12.51
CA ARG A 105 6.12 6.02 -13.97
C ARG A 105 4.73 6.45 -14.42
N SER A 106 4.67 7.09 -15.58
CA SER A 106 3.40 7.41 -16.24
C SER A 106 3.53 7.32 -17.74
N CYS A 107 2.47 6.89 -18.41
CA CYS A 107 2.36 6.97 -19.86
C CYS A 107 2.40 8.44 -20.32
N ASN A 108 3.05 8.68 -21.45
CA ASN A 108 3.09 9.99 -22.10
C ASN A 108 1.70 10.47 -22.54
N ARG A 109 0.81 9.54 -22.91
CA ARG A 109 -0.57 9.77 -23.31
C ARG A 109 -1.47 8.69 -22.71
N TRP A 110 -2.59 9.09 -22.12
CA TRP A 110 -3.51 8.18 -21.43
C TRP A 110 -4.74 7.83 -22.27
N ALA A 111 -5.01 8.58 -23.33
CA ALA A 111 -6.10 8.30 -24.24
C ALA A 111 -5.66 8.56 -25.69
N LYS A 112 -6.01 7.64 -26.59
CA LYS A 112 -5.83 7.79 -28.03
C LYS A 112 -7.01 7.13 -28.73
N ASP A 113 -7.72 7.91 -29.54
CA ASP A 113 -8.94 7.47 -30.23
C ASP A 113 -9.94 6.86 -29.23
N ARG A 114 -10.27 5.57 -29.37
CA ARG A 114 -11.19 4.84 -28.48
C ARG A 114 -10.47 3.95 -27.46
N VAL A 115 -9.16 4.15 -27.25
CA VAL A 115 -8.35 3.39 -26.28
C VAL A 115 -7.91 4.31 -25.15
N ILE A 116 -8.20 3.90 -23.92
CA ILE A 116 -7.96 4.70 -22.72
C ILE A 116 -7.26 3.82 -21.68
N LEU A 117 -6.19 4.34 -21.09
CA LEU A 117 -5.42 3.72 -20.01
C LEU A 117 -5.75 4.46 -18.71
N CYS A 118 -6.05 3.73 -17.64
CA CYS A 118 -6.30 4.29 -16.31
C CYS A 118 -5.63 3.46 -15.21
N ALA A 119 -5.52 4.02 -14.00
CA ALA A 119 -4.87 3.36 -12.86
C ALA A 119 -3.46 2.85 -13.23
N ASP A 120 -3.08 1.65 -12.77
CA ASP A 120 -1.78 1.03 -13.01
C ASP A 120 -1.41 0.88 -14.49
N ALA A 121 -2.39 0.89 -15.41
CA ALA A 121 -2.13 0.88 -16.84
C ALA A 121 -1.62 2.24 -17.37
N ALA A 122 -1.90 3.33 -16.67
CA ALA A 122 -1.50 4.69 -17.04
C ALA A 122 -0.40 5.27 -16.15
N HIS A 123 -0.34 4.86 -14.89
CA HIS A 123 0.65 5.36 -13.93
C HIS A 123 0.87 4.37 -12.79
N VAL A 124 2.09 4.35 -12.27
CA VAL A 124 2.46 3.60 -11.07
C VAL A 124 3.13 4.54 -10.07
N PHE A 125 2.74 4.41 -8.80
CA PHE A 125 3.25 5.22 -7.69
C PHE A 125 4.12 4.39 -6.75
N PRO A 126 5.09 5.01 -6.06
CA PRO A 126 5.60 4.47 -4.81
C PRO A 126 4.45 4.27 -3.80
N PRO A 127 4.52 3.27 -2.92
CA PRO A 127 3.42 2.87 -2.05
C PRO A 127 3.21 3.86 -0.89
N LEU A 128 4.17 4.78 -0.72
CA LEU A 128 4.20 5.79 0.33
C LEU A 128 2.89 6.59 0.30
N GLY A 129 2.10 6.46 1.36
CA GLY A 129 0.81 7.15 1.52
C GLY A 129 -0.42 6.43 0.97
N GLY A 130 -0.31 5.18 0.47
CA GLY A 130 -1.48 4.40 0.04
C GLY A 130 -2.26 4.99 -1.15
N LEU A 131 -1.62 5.87 -1.93
CA LEU A 131 -2.27 6.70 -2.93
C LEU A 131 -2.66 5.95 -4.22
N GLY A 132 -2.08 4.77 -4.47
CA GLY A 132 -2.28 4.02 -5.71
C GLY A 132 -3.75 3.66 -5.97
N ILE A 133 -4.39 2.96 -5.03
CA ILE A 133 -5.77 2.51 -5.20
C ILE A 133 -6.76 3.69 -5.23
N GLY A 134 -6.54 4.70 -4.38
CA GLY A 134 -7.35 5.90 -4.34
C GLY A 134 -7.28 6.69 -5.66
N SER A 135 -6.08 6.79 -6.25
CA SER A 135 -5.89 7.46 -7.55
C SER A 135 -6.59 6.69 -8.68
N GLY A 136 -6.50 5.35 -8.70
CA GLY A 136 -7.18 4.52 -9.69
C GLY A 136 -8.71 4.67 -9.64
N PHE A 137 -9.31 4.71 -8.44
CA PHE A 137 -10.74 4.97 -8.29
C PHE A 137 -11.14 6.36 -8.81
N GLN A 138 -10.33 7.38 -8.53
CA GLN A 138 -10.58 8.72 -9.05
C GLN A 138 -10.48 8.77 -10.58
N ASP A 139 -9.50 8.09 -11.19
CA ASP A 139 -9.39 8.02 -12.64
C ASP A 139 -10.67 7.46 -13.27
N ALA A 140 -11.16 6.33 -12.74
CA ALA A 140 -12.35 5.65 -13.23
C ALA A 140 -13.62 6.50 -13.02
N SER A 141 -13.78 7.09 -11.83
CA SER A 141 -14.94 7.92 -11.49
C SER A 141 -15.07 9.13 -12.42
N ILE A 142 -13.95 9.84 -12.64
CA ILE A 142 -13.93 11.01 -13.51
C ILE A 142 -14.07 10.60 -14.98
N LEU A 143 -13.53 9.45 -15.39
CA LEU A 143 -13.67 8.96 -16.75
C LEU A 143 -15.13 8.55 -17.06
N ALA A 144 -15.82 7.93 -16.11
CA ALA A 144 -17.15 7.33 -16.32
C ALA A 144 -18.20 8.35 -16.79
N TRP A 145 -18.29 9.52 -16.16
CA TRP A 145 -19.28 10.52 -16.56
C TRP A 145 -18.96 11.15 -17.93
N ARG A 146 -17.67 11.29 -18.26
CA ARG A 146 -17.23 11.78 -19.58
C ARG A 146 -17.62 10.81 -20.68
N LEU A 147 -17.37 9.52 -20.48
CA LEU A 147 -17.81 8.48 -21.39
C LEU A 147 -19.33 8.43 -21.52
N ALA A 148 -20.07 8.58 -20.42
CA ALA A 148 -21.53 8.63 -20.45
C ALA A 148 -22.06 9.83 -21.23
N MET A 149 -21.39 10.99 -21.15
CA MET A 149 -21.71 12.16 -21.98
C MET A 149 -21.40 11.89 -23.46
N MET A 150 -20.20 11.38 -23.77
CA MET A 150 -19.80 11.04 -25.14
C MET A 150 -20.74 10.02 -25.80
N ALA A 151 -21.28 9.08 -25.03
CA ALA A 151 -22.21 8.07 -25.53
C ALA A 151 -23.64 8.58 -25.78
N LYS A 152 -24.05 9.68 -25.13
CA LYS A 152 -25.41 10.23 -25.22
C LYS A 152 -25.59 11.31 -26.28
N ILE A 153 -24.50 11.88 -26.77
CA ILE A 153 -24.56 12.95 -27.76
C ILE A 153 -24.74 12.33 -29.14
N ASP A 154 -25.90 12.60 -29.75
CA ASP A 154 -26.20 12.20 -31.12
C ASP A 154 -25.20 12.80 -32.11
N ALA A 155 -24.95 12.09 -33.21
CA ALA A 155 -23.99 12.44 -34.25
C ALA A 155 -24.17 13.87 -34.84
N GLU A 156 -25.32 14.51 -34.62
CA GLU A 156 -25.60 15.90 -35.02
C GLU A 156 -24.88 16.95 -34.16
N HIS A 157 -24.56 16.64 -32.92
CA HIS A 157 -23.74 17.48 -32.04
C HIS A 157 -22.32 16.90 -32.02
N GLN A 158 -21.43 17.43 -32.86
CA GLN A 158 -20.03 17.02 -32.87
C GLN A 158 -19.33 17.44 -31.56
N MET A 159 -19.45 16.62 -30.51
CA MET A 159 -18.57 16.75 -29.35
C MET A 159 -17.18 16.27 -29.76
N ASN A 160 -16.17 17.09 -29.46
CA ASN A 160 -14.80 16.72 -29.71
C ASN A 160 -14.33 15.74 -28.63
N ASP A 161 -14.61 14.45 -28.84
CA ASP A 161 -14.21 13.32 -27.98
C ASP A 161 -12.74 13.40 -27.58
N HIS A 162 -11.87 13.77 -28.53
CA HIS A 162 -10.45 13.94 -28.27
C HIS A 162 -10.19 15.04 -27.22
N LYS A 163 -10.88 16.17 -27.31
CA LYS A 163 -10.75 17.27 -26.34
C LYS A 163 -11.27 16.89 -24.95
N VAL A 164 -12.34 16.10 -24.87
CA VAL A 164 -12.88 15.61 -23.59
C VAL A 164 -11.88 14.68 -22.91
N LEU A 165 -11.32 13.73 -23.66
CA LEU A 165 -10.34 12.78 -23.14
C LEU A 165 -8.99 13.44 -22.82
N GLU A 166 -8.56 14.42 -23.61
CA GLU A 166 -7.34 15.20 -23.32
C GLU A 166 -7.51 16.07 -22.07
N GLY A 167 -8.69 16.63 -21.85
CA GLY A 167 -9.04 17.34 -20.62
C GLY A 167 -8.95 16.42 -19.40
N TRP A 168 -9.53 15.21 -19.49
CA TRP A 168 -9.40 14.19 -18.46
C TRP A 168 -7.95 13.80 -18.17
N HIS A 169 -7.17 13.53 -19.22
CA HIS A 169 -5.74 13.22 -19.08
C HIS A 169 -4.98 14.36 -18.37
N THR A 170 -5.22 15.61 -18.76
CA THR A 170 -4.55 16.78 -18.19
C THR A 170 -4.87 16.95 -16.71
N GLU A 171 -6.14 16.83 -16.32
CA GLU A 171 -6.58 16.91 -14.93
C GLU A 171 -5.92 15.81 -14.07
N ARG A 172 -5.96 14.57 -14.56
CA ARG A 172 -5.41 13.41 -13.82
C ARG A 172 -3.89 13.45 -13.75
N ARG A 173 -3.21 13.88 -14.80
CA ARG A 173 -1.75 14.02 -14.78
C ARG A 173 -1.30 15.13 -13.84
N SER A 174 -2.03 16.24 -13.75
CA SER A 174 -1.76 17.29 -12.76
C SER A 174 -1.87 16.75 -11.33
N HIS A 175 -2.91 15.98 -11.03
CA HIS A 175 -3.07 15.33 -9.73
C HIS A 175 -1.93 14.35 -9.42
N LEU A 176 -1.58 13.49 -10.38
CA LEU A 176 -0.45 12.56 -10.30
C LEU A 176 0.87 13.28 -9.98
N ASN A 177 1.19 14.35 -10.71
CA ASN A 177 2.43 15.10 -10.51
C ASN A 177 2.50 15.73 -9.10
N ARG A 178 1.38 16.24 -8.60
CA ARG A 178 1.30 16.78 -7.23
C ARG A 178 1.51 15.70 -6.17
N ALA A 179 0.89 14.54 -6.35
CA ALA A 179 1.04 13.39 -5.46
C ALA A 179 2.46 12.81 -5.49
N LEU A 180 3.11 12.78 -6.65
CA LEU A 180 4.53 12.38 -6.76
C LEU A 180 5.46 13.39 -6.09
N GLY A 181 5.21 14.69 -6.25
CA GLY A 181 5.99 15.75 -5.58
C GLY A 181 5.98 15.58 -4.07
N SER A 182 4.81 15.41 -3.45
CA SER A 182 4.70 15.19 -2.00
C SER A 182 5.31 13.85 -1.57
N THR A 183 5.28 12.82 -2.42
CA THR A 183 5.90 11.53 -2.11
C THR A 183 7.42 11.61 -2.09
N VAL A 184 8.03 12.39 -2.98
CA VAL A 184 9.49 12.63 -2.98
C VAL A 184 9.90 13.44 -1.76
N GLU A 185 9.13 14.44 -1.36
CA GLU A 185 9.38 15.22 -0.14
C GLU A 185 9.31 14.36 1.14
N ASN A 186 8.35 13.42 1.20
CA ASN A 186 8.19 12.51 2.35
C ASN A 186 9.14 11.30 2.35
N GLY A 187 9.87 11.07 1.25
CA GLY A 187 10.78 9.94 1.06
C GLY A 187 12.25 10.24 1.33
N ASN A 188 12.59 11.51 1.59
CA ASN A 188 13.90 11.97 2.06
C ASN A 188 13.91 12.13 3.58
#